data_AF-A0A4V1L2M0-F1
#
_entry.id   AF-A0A4V1L2M0-F1
#
_cell.length_a   1.000
_cell.length_b   1.000
_cell.length_c   1.000
_cell.angle_alpha   90.00
_cell.angle_beta   90.00
_cell.angle_gamma   90.00
#
_symmetry.space_group_name_H-M   'P 1'
#
loop_
_entity.id
_entity.type
_entity.pdbx_description
1 polymer ?
#
loop_
_entity_poly.entity_id
_entity_poly.type
_entity_poly.pdbx_seq_one_letter_code
_entity_poly.pdbx_strand_id
1 'polypeptide(L)'
;MMHLLTSPEAWAALLTLTSLEIVLGIDNVIFLSVIVSRIPEKQAHRARQIGLALALVFRIILLSLLVWLIGLTAPVFSFAGYDFSWRDLILIGGGLFLIAKATHEIHGEVEADDGEGDEKSAGNAFFWVIVQIVIIDIVFSLDSIITAIGMAQDIEIMIAAVVIACLIMYISSGPVSRFVAEHPTTKMLALAFLVLIGVALVADGFQFHIPRGYIYFAIAFSAAVEFFNVLAKRNRRKAGAPSV
;
A
#
# COMPACT_ATOMS: atom_id res chain seq x y z
N MET A 1 -4.44 9.65 -30.17
CA MET A 1 -5.62 9.70 -29.28
C MET A 1 -6.78 8.82 -29.76
N MET A 2 -7.40 9.02 -30.93
CA MET A 2 -8.53 8.17 -31.39
C MET A 2 -8.14 6.69 -31.66
N HIS A 3 -6.89 6.42 -32.05
CA HIS A 3 -6.39 5.07 -32.29
C HIS A 3 -6.32 4.21 -31.01
N LEU A 4 -6.04 4.82 -29.85
CA LEU A 4 -5.98 4.15 -28.54
C LEU A 4 -7.35 3.67 -28.05
N LEU A 5 -8.43 4.37 -28.45
CA LEU A 5 -9.79 4.00 -28.06
C LEU A 5 -10.35 2.84 -28.91
N THR A 6 -9.77 2.60 -30.09
CA THR A 6 -10.22 1.58 -31.05
C THR A 6 -9.33 0.35 -31.13
N SER A 7 -8.13 0.36 -30.53
CA SER A 7 -7.22 -0.78 -30.56
C SER A 7 -7.52 -1.78 -29.42
N PRO A 8 -7.80 -3.06 -29.73
CA PRO A 8 -7.98 -4.11 -28.72
C PRO A 8 -6.78 -4.22 -27.76
N GLU A 9 -5.57 -3.95 -28.24
CA GLU A 9 -4.33 -4.01 -27.48
C GLU A 9 -4.27 -2.95 -26.39
N ALA A 10 -4.76 -1.73 -26.65
CA ALA A 10 -4.78 -0.66 -25.65
C ALA A 10 -5.77 -0.95 -24.52
N TRP A 11 -6.93 -1.55 -24.85
CA TRP A 11 -7.89 -2.00 -23.84
C TRP A 11 -7.36 -3.17 -23.00
N ALA A 12 -6.65 -4.12 -23.62
CA ALA A 12 -5.98 -5.20 -22.91
C ALA A 12 -4.90 -4.65 -21.96
N ALA A 13 -4.04 -3.75 -22.44
CA ALA A 13 -3.03 -3.08 -21.62
C ALA A 13 -3.65 -2.29 -20.47
N LEU A 14 -4.70 -1.51 -20.72
CA LEU A 14 -5.44 -0.78 -19.70
C LEU A 14 -5.99 -1.71 -18.63
N LEU A 15 -6.61 -2.83 -19.02
CA LEU A 15 -7.19 -3.79 -18.10
C LEU A 15 -6.10 -4.48 -17.26
N THR A 16 -4.99 -4.88 -17.88
CA THR A 16 -3.86 -5.49 -17.17
C THR A 16 -3.23 -4.51 -16.19
N LEU A 17 -2.93 -3.29 -16.62
CA LEU A 17 -2.36 -2.25 -15.75
C LEU A 17 -3.31 -1.88 -14.61
N THR A 18 -4.59 -1.68 -14.90
CA THR A 18 -5.61 -1.38 -13.88
C THR A 18 -5.68 -2.52 -12.86
N SER A 19 -5.63 -3.77 -13.32
CA SER A 19 -5.68 -4.95 -12.45
C SER A 19 -4.43 -5.03 -11.56
N LEU A 20 -3.24 -4.81 -12.11
CA LEU A 20 -1.99 -4.77 -11.35
C LEU A 20 -2.01 -3.63 -10.32
N GLU A 21 -2.44 -2.43 -10.70
CA GLU A 21 -2.56 -1.27 -9.82
C GLU A 21 -3.57 -1.51 -8.68
N ILE A 22 -4.68 -2.22 -8.95
CA ILE A 22 -5.62 -2.59 -7.89
C ILE A 22 -5.00 -3.60 -6.94
N VAL A 23 -4.37 -4.66 -7.47
CA VAL A 23 -3.75 -5.71 -6.64
C VAL A 23 -2.65 -5.11 -5.75
N LEU A 24 -1.80 -4.26 -6.32
CA LEU A 24 -0.78 -3.49 -5.59
C LEU A 24 -1.38 -2.46 -4.63
N GLY A 25 -2.47 -1.81 -5.02
CA GLY A 25 -3.11 -0.74 -4.27
C GLY A 25 -3.96 -1.21 -3.08
N ILE A 26 -4.32 -2.49 -3.01
CA ILE A 26 -5.01 -3.06 -1.84
C ILE A 26 -4.19 -2.84 -0.57
N ASP A 27 -2.88 -3.03 -0.64
CA ASP A 27 -1.96 -2.84 0.49
C ASP A 27 -1.97 -1.37 0.95
N ASN A 28 -2.05 -0.42 0.00
CA ASN A 28 -2.15 1.01 0.30
C ASN A 28 -3.45 1.37 1.02
N VAL A 29 -4.59 0.78 0.61
CA VAL A 29 -5.90 1.01 1.26
C VAL A 29 -5.96 0.39 2.65
N ILE A 30 -5.43 -0.82 2.80
CA ILE A 30 -5.34 -1.52 4.07
C ILE A 30 -4.46 -0.71 5.03
N PHE A 31 -3.30 -0.28 4.57
CA PHE A 31 -2.38 0.52 5.35
C PHE A 31 -2.99 1.86 5.78
N LEU A 32 -3.58 2.59 4.83
CA LEU A 32 -4.31 3.81 5.10
C LEU A 32 -5.42 3.58 6.13
N SER A 33 -6.09 2.43 6.09
CA SER A 33 -7.11 2.05 7.08
C SER A 33 -6.55 1.85 8.48
N VAL A 34 -5.35 1.27 8.61
CA VAL A 34 -4.68 1.04 9.90
C VAL A 34 -4.16 2.36 10.50
N ILE A 35 -3.62 3.27 9.69
CA ILE A 35 -3.20 4.58 10.22
C ILE A 35 -4.40 5.38 10.73
N VAL A 36 -5.44 5.52 9.91
CA VAL A 36 -6.55 6.42 10.24
C VAL A 36 -7.44 5.89 11.37
N SER A 37 -7.33 4.61 11.74
CA SER A 37 -8.10 4.06 12.87
C SER A 37 -7.68 4.65 14.22
N ARG A 38 -6.55 5.37 14.29
CA ARG A 38 -6.04 6.04 15.50
C ARG A 38 -6.62 7.44 15.72
N ILE A 39 -7.42 7.97 14.81
CA ILE A 39 -8.05 9.29 14.93
C ILE A 39 -9.58 9.16 14.97
N PRO A 40 -10.31 10.14 15.55
CA PRO A 40 -11.77 10.07 15.66
C PRO A 40 -12.43 9.82 14.30
N GLU A 41 -13.49 9.02 14.25
CA GLU A 41 -14.10 8.50 13.02
C GLU A 41 -14.41 9.59 11.97
N LYS A 42 -14.88 10.76 12.41
CA LYS A 42 -15.14 11.93 11.54
C LYS A 42 -13.86 12.46 10.89
N GLN A 43 -12.74 12.48 11.62
CA GLN A 43 -11.44 12.88 11.10
C GLN A 43 -10.82 11.78 10.25
N ALA A 44 -10.97 10.51 10.64
CA ALA A 44 -10.54 9.35 9.87
C ALA A 44 -11.12 9.36 8.46
N HIS A 45 -12.43 9.59 8.33
CA HIS A 45 -13.07 9.69 7.01
C HIS A 45 -12.46 10.78 6.14
N ARG A 46 -12.26 11.98 6.68
CA ARG A 46 -11.61 13.08 5.96
C ARG A 46 -10.16 12.77 5.61
N ALA A 47 -9.42 12.15 6.53
CA ALA A 47 -8.03 11.77 6.33
C ALA A 47 -7.89 10.77 5.18
N ARG A 48 -8.80 9.78 5.08
CA ARG A 48 -8.83 8.84 3.96
C ARG A 48 -9.09 9.54 2.64
N GLN A 49 -10.11 10.40 2.57
CA GLN A 49 -10.47 11.08 1.32
C GLN A 49 -9.35 11.99 0.84
N ILE A 50 -8.78 12.80 1.75
CA ILE A 50 -7.67 13.70 1.44
C ILE A 50 -6.43 12.90 1.09
N GLY A 51 -6.10 11.86 1.87
CA GLY A 51 -4.97 10.98 1.62
C GLY A 51 -5.02 10.32 0.25
N LEU A 52 -6.16 9.73 -0.13
CA LEU A 52 -6.35 9.10 -1.44
C LEU A 52 -6.34 10.10 -2.59
N ALA A 53 -6.91 11.29 -2.39
CA ALA A 53 -6.86 12.35 -3.39
C ALA A 53 -5.43 12.86 -3.62
N LEU A 54 -4.68 13.09 -2.52
CA LEU A 54 -3.28 13.48 -2.58
C LEU A 54 -2.42 12.38 -3.23
N ALA A 55 -2.64 11.11 -2.86
CA ALA A 55 -1.97 9.96 -3.46
C ALA A 55 -2.15 9.91 -4.98
N LEU A 56 -3.39 10.08 -5.47
CA LEU A 56 -3.67 10.15 -6.91
C LEU A 56 -2.92 11.32 -7.57
N VAL A 57 -2.94 12.50 -6.96
CA VAL A 57 -2.24 13.68 -7.50
C VAL A 57 -0.73 13.42 -7.57
N PHE A 58 -0.12 12.91 -6.50
CA PHE A 58 1.31 12.59 -6.49
C PHE A 58 1.66 11.51 -7.50
N ARG A 59 0.85 10.46 -7.64
CA ARG A 59 1.04 9.43 -8.69
C ARG A 59 1.00 10.02 -10.09
N ILE A 60 0.04 10.88 -10.40
CA ILE A 60 -0.04 11.55 -11.71
C ILE A 60 1.19 12.44 -11.94
N ILE A 61 1.64 13.17 -10.91
CA ILE A 61 2.86 14.00 -11.00
C ILE A 61 4.08 13.12 -11.27
N LEU A 62 4.28 12.03 -10.52
CA LEU A 62 5.39 11.10 -10.72
C LEU A 62 5.37 10.49 -12.12
N LEU A 63 4.20 10.05 -12.61
CA LEU A 63 4.03 9.58 -13.99
C LEU A 63 4.33 10.66 -15.03
N SER A 64 3.90 11.90 -14.80
CA SER A 64 4.18 13.01 -15.72
C SER A 64 5.66 13.37 -15.77
N LEU A 65 6.40 13.10 -14.68
CA LEU A 65 7.85 13.24 -14.55
C LEU A 65 8.60 11.97 -14.95
N LEU A 66 8.02 11.13 -15.81
CA LEU A 66 8.57 9.85 -16.26
C LEU A 66 10.02 9.91 -16.75
N VAL A 67 10.38 10.97 -17.47
CA VAL A 67 11.76 11.18 -17.97
C VAL A 67 12.75 11.37 -16.80
N TRP A 68 12.33 12.04 -15.73
CA TRP A 68 13.14 12.19 -14.52
C TRP A 68 13.23 10.90 -13.70
N LEU A 69 12.17 10.07 -13.73
CA LEU A 69 12.18 8.74 -13.11
C LEU A 69 13.23 7.80 -13.69
N ILE A 70 13.49 7.86 -14.99
CA ILE A 70 14.59 7.11 -15.61
C ILE A 70 15.93 7.56 -15.00
N GLY A 71 16.12 8.86 -14.76
CA GLY A 71 17.29 9.39 -14.07
C GLY A 71 17.44 8.91 -12.62
N LEU A 72 16.34 8.63 -11.92
CA LEU A 72 16.37 8.05 -10.57
C LEU A 72 16.93 6.62 -10.54
N THR A 73 16.92 5.90 -11.68
CA THR A 73 17.52 4.56 -11.82
C THR A 73 19.00 4.59 -12.20
N ALA A 74 19.54 5.76 -12.59
CA ALA A 74 20.94 5.89 -12.92
C ALA A 74 21.81 5.70 -11.65
N PRO A 75 22.96 5.01 -11.75
CA PRO A 75 23.83 4.79 -10.62
C PRO A 75 24.42 6.10 -10.13
N VAL A 76 24.30 6.36 -8.82
CA VAL A 76 24.78 7.56 -8.15
C VAL A 76 26.12 7.28 -7.46
N PHE A 77 26.27 6.10 -6.86
CA PHE A 77 27.53 5.63 -6.29
C PHE A 77 27.58 4.10 -6.28
N SER A 78 28.79 3.55 -6.22
CA SER A 78 29.02 2.10 -6.13
C SER A 78 29.57 1.74 -4.76
N PHE A 79 29.02 0.72 -4.11
CA PHE A 79 29.51 0.21 -2.83
C PHE A 79 29.48 -1.32 -2.82
N ALA A 80 30.59 -1.94 -2.40
CA ALA A 80 30.73 -3.40 -2.28
C ALA A 80 30.35 -4.20 -3.55
N GLY A 81 30.57 -3.62 -4.74
CA GLY A 81 30.25 -4.24 -6.03
C GLY A 81 28.79 -4.05 -6.50
N TYR A 82 27.99 -3.28 -5.76
CA TYR A 82 26.63 -2.89 -6.13
C TYR A 82 26.59 -1.41 -6.52
N ASP A 83 25.84 -1.10 -7.56
CA ASP A 83 25.58 0.26 -8.01
C ASP A 83 24.24 0.74 -7.44
N PHE A 84 24.28 1.79 -6.62
CA PHE A 84 23.10 2.34 -5.97
C PHE A 84 22.60 3.57 -6.72
N SER A 85 21.33 3.53 -7.11
CA SER A 85 20.60 4.65 -7.69
C SER A 85 19.78 5.40 -6.64
N TRP A 86 19.27 6.59 -6.96
CA TRP A 86 18.36 7.31 -6.07
C TRP A 86 17.08 6.53 -5.78
N ARG A 87 16.57 5.77 -6.77
CA ARG A 87 15.47 4.83 -6.57
C ARG A 87 15.81 3.85 -5.46
N ASP A 88 16.97 3.20 -5.55
CA ASP A 88 17.36 2.15 -4.61
C ASP A 88 17.43 2.68 -3.18
N LEU A 89 17.94 3.90 -2.99
CA LEU A 89 17.96 4.56 -1.69
C LEU A 89 16.55 4.85 -1.15
N ILE A 90 15.62 5.28 -2.01
CA ILE A 90 14.24 5.53 -1.60
C ILE A 90 13.54 4.21 -1.24
N LEU A 91 13.77 3.13 -1.99
CA LEU A 91 13.20 1.81 -1.69
C LEU A 91 13.76 1.23 -0.38
N ILE A 92 15.08 1.33 -0.15
CA ILE A 92 15.70 0.88 1.10
C ILE A 92 15.18 1.71 2.28
N GLY A 93 15.22 3.04 2.17
CA GLY A 93 14.77 3.93 3.24
C GLY A 93 13.29 3.77 3.55
N GLY A 94 12.47 3.71 2.51
CA GLY A 94 11.03 3.47 2.61
C GLY A 94 10.70 2.10 3.20
N GLY A 95 11.36 1.04 2.73
CA GLY A 95 11.18 -0.31 3.23
C GLY A 95 11.59 -0.46 4.69
N LEU A 96 12.74 0.10 5.11
CA LEU A 96 13.15 0.14 6.51
C LEU A 96 12.17 0.93 7.38
N PHE A 97 11.67 2.06 6.88
CA PHE A 97 10.65 2.84 7.57
C PHE A 97 9.36 2.02 7.77
N LEU A 98 8.89 1.31 6.74
CA LEU A 98 7.72 0.44 6.84
C LEU A 98 7.93 -0.69 7.86
N ILE A 99 9.08 -1.38 7.82
CA ILE A 99 9.41 -2.45 8.77
C ILE A 99 9.41 -1.91 10.20
N ALA A 100 10.11 -0.79 10.45
CA ALA A 100 10.19 -0.20 11.78
C ALA A 100 8.81 0.23 12.29
N LYS A 101 8.01 0.88 11.44
CA LYS A 101 6.66 1.33 11.79
C LYS A 101 5.71 0.17 12.04
N ALA A 102 5.70 -0.83 11.16
CA ALA A 102 4.88 -2.02 11.30
C ALA A 102 5.23 -2.80 12.57
N THR A 103 6.53 -2.97 12.85
CA THR A 103 7.02 -3.67 14.04
C THR A 103 6.60 -2.96 15.32
N HIS A 104 6.74 -1.63 15.36
CA HIS A 104 6.28 -0.83 16.50
C HIS A 104 4.75 -0.92 16.68
N GLU A 105 3.99 -0.95 15.59
CA GLU A 105 2.53 -1.11 15.66
C GLU A 105 2.13 -2.50 16.15
N ILE A 106 2.78 -3.55 15.65
CA ILE A 106 2.60 -4.94 16.08
C ILE A 106 2.89 -5.07 17.57
N HIS A 107 4.01 -4.50 18.03
CA HIS A 107 4.40 -4.54 19.43
C HIS A 107 3.33 -3.90 20.32
N GLY A 108 2.85 -2.70 19.97
CA GLY A 108 1.79 -2.03 20.73
C GLY A 108 0.45 -2.77 20.72
N GLU A 109 0.11 -3.48 19.64
CA GLU A 109 -1.10 -4.31 19.59
C GLU A 109 -0.98 -5.59 20.43
N VAL A 110 0.24 -6.15 20.53
CA VAL A 110 0.52 -7.39 21.29
C VAL A 110 0.71 -7.11 22.79
N GLU A 111 1.30 -5.97 23.15
CA GLU A 111 1.56 -5.57 24.54
C GLU A 111 0.39 -4.85 25.22
N ALA A 112 -0.82 -4.90 24.65
CA ALA A 112 -2.00 -4.26 25.21
C ALA A 112 -2.48 -4.95 26.52
N ASP A 113 -1.69 -4.86 27.59
CA ASP A 113 -2.08 -4.94 29.00
C ASP A 113 -1.19 -4.08 29.94
N ASP A 114 -0.61 -2.96 29.49
CA ASP A 114 -0.18 -1.92 30.43
C ASP A 114 -0.29 -0.52 29.81
N GLY A 115 -1.04 0.34 30.49
CA GLY A 115 -1.55 1.60 29.95
C GLY A 115 -0.47 2.65 29.66
N GLU A 116 -0.70 3.41 28.60
CA GLU A 116 -0.71 4.89 28.61
C GLU A 116 -1.23 5.37 27.26
N GLY A 117 -2.43 5.94 27.27
CA GLY A 117 -2.98 6.63 26.11
C GLY A 117 -2.15 7.87 25.83
N ASP A 118 -1.27 7.79 24.84
CA ASP A 118 -0.57 8.97 24.32
C ASP A 118 -1.60 9.85 23.59
N GLU A 119 -2.30 10.70 24.36
CA GLU A 119 -3.16 11.78 23.89
C GLU A 119 -2.31 12.84 23.18
N LYS A 120 -1.78 12.49 22.00
CA LYS A 120 -1.27 13.50 21.07
C LYS A 120 -2.46 14.30 20.57
N SER A 121 -2.51 15.58 20.96
CA SER A 121 -3.46 16.61 20.50
C SER A 121 -3.98 16.32 19.09
N ALA A 122 -5.30 16.10 18.98
CA ALA A 122 -5.96 15.61 17.78
C ALA A 122 -5.65 16.43 16.50
N GLY A 123 -5.28 17.71 16.65
CA GLY A 123 -4.86 18.57 15.54
C GLY A 123 -3.50 18.17 14.94
N ASN A 124 -2.52 17.82 15.77
CA ASN A 124 -1.22 17.33 15.30
C ASN A 124 -1.35 15.91 14.72
N ALA A 125 -2.18 15.06 15.34
CA ALA A 125 -2.38 13.69 14.89
C ALA A 125 -2.91 13.64 13.44
N PHE A 126 -3.90 14.47 13.08
CA PHE A 126 -4.44 14.50 11.73
C PHE A 126 -3.39 14.88 10.67
N PHE A 127 -2.61 15.95 10.90
CA PHE A 127 -1.57 16.38 9.96
C PHE A 127 -0.49 15.31 9.78
N TRP A 128 -0.03 14.71 10.88
CA TRP A 128 0.97 13.64 10.84
C TRP A 128 0.48 12.39 10.09
N VAL A 129 -0.80 12.04 10.25
CA VAL A 129 -1.44 10.96 9.49
C VAL A 129 -1.41 11.24 7.98
N ILE A 130 -1.75 12.45 7.55
CA ILE A 130 -1.70 12.83 6.13
C ILE A 130 -0.26 12.75 5.59
N VAL A 131 0.71 13.28 6.32
CA VAL A 131 2.12 13.24 5.92
C VAL A 131 2.60 11.79 5.79
N GLN A 132 2.25 10.91 6.73
CA GLN A 132 2.59 9.50 6.66
C GLN A 132 1.97 8.79 5.45
N ILE A 133 0.69 9.06 5.16
CA ILE A 133 0.02 8.51 3.97
C ILE A 133 0.78 8.91 2.71
N VAL A 134 1.14 10.19 2.58
CA VAL A 134 1.85 10.71 1.39
C VAL A 134 3.24 10.08 1.25
N ILE A 135 4.02 10.01 2.33
CA ILE A 135 5.37 9.42 2.29
C ILE A 135 5.31 7.96 1.83
N ILE A 136 4.35 7.21 2.36
CA ILE A 136 4.23 5.78 2.09
C ILE A 136 3.70 5.54 0.67
N ASP A 137 2.74 6.35 0.24
CA ASP A 137 2.28 6.31 -1.14
C ASP A 137 3.39 6.65 -2.14
N ILE A 138 4.28 7.60 -1.83
CA ILE A 138 5.47 7.90 -2.66
C ILE A 138 6.36 6.65 -2.76
N VAL A 139 6.67 6.00 -1.63
CA VAL A 139 7.51 4.80 -1.63
C VAL A 139 6.89 3.66 -2.47
N PHE A 140 5.59 3.40 -2.31
CA PHE A 140 4.88 2.35 -3.06
C PHE A 140 4.63 2.72 -4.53
N SER A 141 4.39 3.99 -4.82
CA SER A 141 4.18 4.47 -6.20
C SER A 141 5.45 4.37 -7.03
N LEU A 142 6.63 4.55 -6.45
CA LEU A 142 7.89 4.41 -7.18
C LEU A 142 8.11 2.98 -7.71
N ASP A 143 7.89 1.94 -6.90
CA ASP A 143 8.05 0.55 -7.37
C ASP A 143 7.00 0.17 -8.43
N SER A 144 5.73 0.50 -8.18
CA SER A 144 4.63 0.22 -9.12
C SER A 144 4.78 0.95 -10.45
N ILE A 145 5.16 2.23 -10.44
CA ILE A 145 5.41 3.01 -11.66
C ILE A 145 6.59 2.42 -12.44
N ILE A 146 7.70 2.08 -11.78
CA ILE A 146 8.89 1.54 -12.47
C ILE A 146 8.60 0.17 -13.09
N THR A 147 7.82 -0.66 -12.40
CA THR A 147 7.32 -1.91 -12.97
C THR A 147 6.45 -1.65 -14.20
N ALA A 148 5.57 -0.65 -14.15
CA ALA A 148 4.68 -0.27 -15.25
C ALA A 148 5.42 0.30 -16.47
N ILE A 149 6.51 1.06 -16.26
CA ILE A 149 7.40 1.54 -17.35
C ILE A 149 7.98 0.37 -18.15
N GLY A 150 8.28 -0.74 -17.48
CA GLY A 150 8.78 -1.94 -18.14
C GLY A 150 7.74 -2.67 -19.00
N MET A 151 6.44 -2.36 -18.83
CA MET A 151 5.34 -3.10 -19.45
C MET A 151 4.51 -2.30 -20.46
N ALA A 152 4.43 -0.97 -20.37
CA ALA A 152 3.58 -0.15 -21.23
C ALA A 152 4.32 1.03 -21.85
N GLN A 153 4.11 1.24 -23.16
CA GLN A 153 4.74 2.32 -23.91
C GLN A 153 3.93 3.62 -23.93
N ASP A 154 2.64 3.58 -23.53
CA ASP A 154 1.73 4.71 -23.60
C ASP A 154 1.41 5.26 -22.20
N ILE A 155 1.92 6.46 -21.91
CA ILE A 155 1.72 7.17 -20.63
C ILE A 155 0.23 7.42 -20.38
N GLU A 156 -0.55 7.67 -21.43
CA GLU A 156 -1.99 7.92 -21.33
C GLU A 156 -2.74 6.70 -20.78
N ILE A 157 -2.34 5.48 -21.17
CA ILE A 157 -2.93 4.24 -20.66
C ILE A 157 -2.57 4.06 -19.19
N MET A 158 -1.33 4.35 -18.81
CA MET A 158 -0.87 4.27 -17.42
C MET A 158 -1.64 5.24 -16.51
N ILE A 159 -1.80 6.50 -16.93
CA ILE A 159 -2.56 7.50 -16.18
C ILE A 159 -4.03 7.06 -16.07
N ALA A 160 -4.65 6.59 -17.15
CA ALA A 160 -6.01 6.09 -17.12
C ALA A 160 -6.17 4.90 -16.15
N ALA A 161 -5.23 3.95 -16.17
CA ALA A 161 -5.23 2.80 -15.27
C ALA A 161 -5.14 3.23 -13.79
N VAL A 162 -4.22 4.15 -13.47
CA VAL A 162 -4.06 4.68 -12.11
C VAL A 162 -5.32 5.43 -11.65
N VAL A 163 -5.93 6.25 -12.51
CA VAL A 163 -7.16 6.97 -12.18
C VAL A 163 -8.32 6.00 -11.91
N ILE A 164 -8.50 4.98 -12.75
CA ILE A 164 -9.54 3.95 -12.58
C ILE A 164 -9.30 3.17 -11.28
N ALA A 165 -8.07 2.72 -11.04
CA ALA A 165 -7.70 2.00 -9.83
C ALA A 165 -7.94 2.85 -8.57
N CYS A 166 -7.51 4.12 -8.57
CA CYS A 166 -7.74 5.05 -7.46
C CYS A 166 -9.23 5.29 -7.20
N LEU A 167 -10.07 5.36 -8.23
CA LEU A 167 -11.52 5.51 -8.06
C LEU A 167 -12.12 4.27 -7.37
N ILE A 168 -11.71 3.07 -7.80
CA ILE A 168 -12.14 1.80 -7.19
C ILE A 168 -11.69 1.73 -5.72
N MET A 169 -10.44 2.10 -5.45
CA MET A 169 -9.90 2.16 -4.09
C MET A 169 -10.65 3.18 -3.23
N TYR A 170 -10.97 4.36 -3.76
CA TYR A 170 -11.72 5.39 -3.05
C TYR A 170 -13.09 4.88 -2.59
N ILE A 171 -13.84 4.26 -3.50
CA ILE A 171 -15.15 3.68 -3.20
C ILE A 171 -15.03 2.54 -2.17
N SER A 172 -13.99 1.71 -2.28
CA SER A 172 -13.77 0.54 -1.43
C SER A 172 -13.16 0.86 -0.06
N SER A 173 -12.49 2.00 0.08
CA SER A 173 -11.71 2.35 1.28
C SER A 173 -12.52 2.44 2.56
N GLY A 174 -13.76 2.93 2.49
CA GLY A 174 -14.65 3.02 3.65
C GLY A 174 -15.04 1.64 4.21
N PRO A 175 -15.61 0.74 3.39
CA PRO A 175 -15.87 -0.65 3.77
C PRO A 175 -14.64 -1.39 4.28
N VAL A 176 -13.50 -1.30 3.58
CA VAL A 176 -12.24 -1.95 3.99
C VAL A 176 -11.78 -1.43 5.35
N SER A 177 -11.85 -0.11 5.56
CA SER A 177 -11.43 0.51 6.83
C SER A 177 -12.26 0.03 8.02
N ARG A 178 -13.59 -0.07 7.86
CA ARG A 178 -14.46 -0.61 8.92
C ARG A 178 -14.16 -2.09 9.18
N PHE A 179 -13.97 -2.87 8.13
CA PHE A 179 -13.65 -4.29 8.26
C PHE A 179 -12.36 -4.53 9.04
N VAL A 180 -11.29 -3.79 8.73
CA VAL A 180 -10.00 -3.85 9.43
C VAL A 180 -10.13 -3.41 10.90
N ALA A 181 -10.94 -2.37 11.17
CA ALA A 181 -11.15 -1.89 12.54
C ALA A 181 -11.96 -2.87 13.41
N GLU A 182 -12.92 -3.59 12.82
CA GLU A 182 -13.78 -4.55 13.53
C GLU A 182 -13.12 -5.92 13.77
N HIS A 183 -12.04 -6.24 13.05
CA HIS A 183 -11.36 -7.54 13.10
C HIS A 183 -9.87 -7.39 13.47
N PRO A 184 -9.51 -7.54 14.76
CA PRO A 184 -8.13 -7.38 15.23
C PRO A 184 -7.12 -8.29 14.52
N THR A 185 -7.52 -9.53 14.20
CA THR A 185 -6.70 -10.49 13.44
C THR A 185 -6.41 -10.00 12.02
N THR A 186 -7.37 -9.32 11.39
CA THR A 186 -7.19 -8.68 10.08
C THR A 186 -6.26 -7.46 10.17
N LYS A 187 -6.36 -6.66 11.24
CA LYS A 187 -5.42 -5.56 11.51
C LYS A 187 -3.98 -6.08 11.69
N MET A 188 -3.81 -7.16 12.45
CA MET A 188 -2.50 -7.80 12.61
C MET A 188 -1.96 -8.35 11.29
N LEU A 189 -2.82 -8.96 10.47
CA LEU A 189 -2.45 -9.46 9.15
C LEU A 189 -2.00 -8.31 8.22
N ALA A 190 -2.72 -7.20 8.23
CA ALA A 190 -2.36 -5.99 7.49
C ALA A 190 -0.96 -5.46 7.87
N LEU A 191 -0.63 -5.45 9.16
CA LEU A 191 0.69 -5.04 9.63
C LEU A 191 1.79 -6.03 9.25
N ALA A 192 1.49 -7.34 9.25
CA ALA A 192 2.41 -8.35 8.76
C ALA A 192 2.69 -8.18 7.25
N PHE A 193 1.69 -7.83 6.44
CA PHE A 193 1.90 -7.50 5.02
C PHE A 193 2.77 -6.26 4.87
N LEU A 194 2.60 -5.25 5.71
CA LEU A 194 3.45 -4.06 5.70
C LEU A 194 4.92 -4.40 5.94
N VAL A 195 5.22 -5.32 6.88
CA VAL A 195 6.58 -5.85 7.08
C VAL A 195 7.06 -6.59 5.84
N LEU A 196 6.25 -7.49 5.29
CA LEU A 196 6.59 -8.28 4.10
C LEU A 196 6.96 -7.39 2.91
N ILE A 197 6.15 -6.37 2.63
CA ILE A 197 6.40 -5.41 1.56
C ILE A 197 7.64 -4.58 1.89
N GLY A 198 7.79 -4.11 3.14
CA GLY A 198 8.98 -3.39 3.56
C GLY A 198 10.26 -4.18 3.33
N VAL A 199 10.27 -5.49 3.62
CA VAL A 199 11.39 -6.39 3.33
C VAL A 199 11.61 -6.52 1.83
N ALA A 200 10.55 -6.65 1.04
CA ALA A 200 10.66 -6.71 -0.42
C ALA A 200 11.25 -5.44 -1.03
N LEU A 201 10.86 -4.25 -0.56
CA LEU A 201 11.42 -2.98 -1.04
C LEU A 201 12.90 -2.83 -0.68
N VAL A 202 13.29 -3.23 0.54
CA VAL A 202 14.71 -3.26 0.93
C VAL A 202 15.48 -4.20 0.01
N ALA A 203 14.95 -5.41 -0.24
CA ALA A 203 15.57 -6.37 -1.14
C ALA A 203 15.72 -5.83 -2.58
N ASP A 204 14.66 -5.24 -3.14
CA ASP A 204 14.68 -4.64 -4.47
C ASP A 204 15.69 -3.48 -4.55
N GLY A 205 15.81 -2.65 -3.50
CA GLY A 205 16.83 -1.60 -3.46
C GLY A 205 18.27 -2.12 -3.33
N PHE A 206 18.48 -3.32 -2.79
CA PHE A 206 19.75 -4.06 -2.90
C PHE A 206 19.88 -4.84 -4.22
N GLN A 207 19.03 -4.56 -5.20
CA GLN A 207 18.97 -5.22 -6.51
C GLN A 207 18.62 -6.72 -6.44
N PHE A 208 18.20 -7.22 -5.27
CA PHE A 208 17.66 -8.55 -5.10
C PHE A 208 16.16 -8.54 -5.40
N HIS A 209 15.85 -8.78 -6.68
CA HIS A 209 14.48 -8.68 -7.15
C HIS A 209 13.63 -9.85 -6.66
N ILE A 210 12.68 -9.57 -5.77
CA ILE A 210 11.69 -10.57 -5.35
C ILE A 210 10.54 -10.55 -6.35
N PRO A 211 10.22 -11.68 -7.02
CA PRO A 211 9.07 -11.73 -7.92
C PRO A 211 7.78 -11.40 -7.18
N ARG A 212 7.07 -10.38 -7.66
CA ARG A 212 5.88 -9.82 -7.00
C ARG A 212 4.77 -10.88 -6.84
N GLY A 213 4.72 -11.85 -7.74
CA GLY A 213 3.81 -12.99 -7.65
C GLY A 213 3.92 -13.79 -6.35
N TYR A 214 5.12 -13.91 -5.75
CA TYR A 214 5.27 -14.58 -4.45
C TYR A 214 4.67 -13.76 -3.31
N ILE A 215 4.84 -12.44 -3.35
CA ILE A 215 4.27 -11.52 -2.37
C ILE A 215 2.74 -11.56 -2.47
N TYR A 216 2.20 -11.45 -3.68
CA TYR A 216 0.75 -11.51 -3.91
C TYR A 216 0.17 -12.86 -3.52
N PHE A 217 0.87 -13.96 -3.80
CA PHE A 217 0.43 -15.28 -3.36
C PHE A 217 0.38 -15.36 -1.83
N ALA A 218 1.41 -14.88 -1.12
CA ALA A 218 1.43 -14.85 0.34
C ALA A 218 0.28 -14.01 0.93
N ILE A 219 0.01 -12.83 0.33
CA ILE A 219 -1.10 -11.95 0.71
C ILE A 219 -2.44 -12.66 0.48
N ALA A 220 -2.68 -13.18 -0.72
CA ALA A 220 -3.93 -13.85 -1.09
C ALA A 220 -4.19 -15.10 -0.24
N PHE A 221 -3.17 -15.93 -0.03
CA PHE A 221 -3.26 -17.12 0.83
C PHE A 221 -3.62 -16.72 2.26
N SER A 222 -2.93 -15.74 2.83
CA SER A 222 -3.17 -15.32 4.21
C SER A 222 -4.54 -14.65 4.38
N ALA A 223 -4.99 -13.87 3.40
CA ALA A 223 -6.32 -13.29 3.37
C ALA A 223 -7.42 -14.38 3.28
N ALA A 224 -7.18 -15.45 2.50
CA ALA A 224 -8.10 -16.58 2.44
C ALA A 224 -8.18 -17.33 3.79
N VAL A 225 -7.03 -17.57 4.44
CA VAL A 225 -6.99 -18.17 5.78
C VAL A 225 -7.75 -17.30 6.79
N GLU A 226 -7.52 -15.99 6.77
CA GLU A 226 -8.22 -15.06 7.65
C GLU A 226 -9.72 -15.01 7.38
N PHE A 227 -10.14 -15.07 6.11
CA PHE A 227 -11.55 -15.19 5.75
C PHE A 227 -12.21 -16.43 6.39
N PHE A 228 -11.54 -17.58 6.34
CA PHE A 228 -12.03 -18.79 7.00
C PHE A 228 -12.04 -18.67 8.53
N ASN A 229 -11.04 -18.02 9.13
CA ASN A 229 -11.00 -17.75 10.57
C ASN A 229 -12.18 -16.88 11.04
N VAL A 230 -12.45 -15.79 10.32
CA VAL A 230 -13.57 -14.90 10.59
C VAL A 230 -14.91 -15.65 10.48
N LEU A 231 -15.06 -16.47 9.43
CA LEU A 231 -16.26 -17.29 9.24
C LEU A 231 -16.44 -18.34 10.34
N ALA A 232 -15.37 -19.02 10.74
CA ALA A 232 -15.38 -20.00 11.83
C ALA A 232 -15.75 -19.35 13.17
N LYS A 233 -15.19 -18.18 13.49
CA LYS A 233 -15.53 -17.41 14.70
C LYS A 233 -17.00 -17.01 14.72
N ARG A 234 -17.55 -16.59 13.58
CA ARG A 234 -18.97 -16.26 13.43
C ARG A 234 -19.87 -17.48 13.66
N ASN A 235 -19.50 -18.63 13.11
CA ASN A 235 -20.27 -19.87 13.27
C ASN A 235 -20.23 -20.41 14.71
N ARG A 236 -19.08 -20.33 15.39
CA ARG A 236 -18.96 -20.71 16.81
C ARG A 236 -19.83 -19.84 17.73
N ARG A 237 -19.86 -18.51 17.52
CA ARG A 237 -20.78 -17.61 18.25
C ARG A 237 -22.26 -17.97 18.02
N LYS A 238 -22.63 -18.37 16.80
CA LYS A 238 -24.01 -18.80 16.48
C LYS A 238 -24.37 -20.15 17.10
N ALA A 239 -23.40 -21.05 17.25
CA ALA A 239 -23.60 -22.38 17.82
C ALA A 239 -23.60 -22.40 19.36
N GLY A 240 -23.43 -21.26 20.03
CA GLY A 240 -23.37 -21.19 21.51
C GLY A 240 -22.15 -21.90 22.12
N ALA A 241 -21.15 -22.26 21.31
CA ALA A 241 -19.97 -22.95 21.79
C ALA A 241 -19.06 -21.96 22.54
N PRO A 242 -18.61 -22.26 23.78
CA PRO A 242 -17.73 -21.39 24.51
C PRO A 242 -16.42 -21.17 23.73
N SER A 243 -15.98 -19.92 23.65
CA SER A 243 -14.66 -19.56 23.13
C SER A 243 -13.60 -20.08 24.10
N VAL A 244 -12.87 -21.11 23.67
CA VAL A 244 -11.62 -21.55 24.29
C VAL A 244 -10.49 -20.69 23.75
#